data_AF-A0A3L6PKR1-F1
#
_entry.id   AF-A0A3L6PKR1-F1
#
_cell.length_a   1.000
_cell.length_b   1.000
_cell.length_c   1.000
_cell.angle_alpha   90.00
_cell.angle_beta   90.00
_cell.angle_gamma   90.00
#
_symmetry.space_group_name_H-M   'P 1'
#
loop_
_entity.id
_entity.type
_entity.pdbx_description
1 polymer ?
#
loop_
_entity_poly.entity_id
_entity_poly.type
_entity_poly.pdbx_seq_one_letter_code
_entity_poly.pdbx_strand_id
1 'polypeptide(L)'
;MAQFLQAIGELVRGLSSPSIVPVRWDNALRIPPPIISQPEQQTMTNLDPFDDLVWLEITVPSRLTNRIKAEFNNRFTGQTCTTFEAASVVLWQCRTRAIMSNPETPALFLFAANVRNHVGARQGYYGNCATVQVVMEKSSTVAKGGILDLVKMIKDSKEKIADQLKKYEGSKP
;
A
#
# COMPACT_ATOMS: atom_id res chain seq x y z
N MET A 1 -6.24 -15.66 0.52
CA MET A 1 -5.36 -16.48 1.39
C MET A 1 -5.87 -16.57 2.82
N ALA A 2 -5.99 -15.47 3.57
CA ALA A 2 -6.43 -15.52 4.98
C ALA A 2 -7.75 -16.28 5.22
N GLN A 3 -8.79 -16.01 4.41
CA GLN A 3 -10.08 -16.70 4.51
C GLN A 3 -9.98 -18.22 4.28
N PHE A 4 -9.10 -18.64 3.37
CA PHE A 4 -8.88 -20.05 3.09
C PHE A 4 -8.18 -20.75 4.26
N LEU A 5 -7.13 -20.13 4.82
CA LEU A 5 -6.44 -20.65 5.99
C LEU A 5 -7.36 -20.68 7.22
N GLN A 6 -8.22 -19.68 7.39
CA GLN A 6 -9.24 -19.67 8.43
C GLN A 6 -10.22 -20.83 8.25
N ALA A 7 -10.78 -21.02 7.04
CA ALA A 7 -11.69 -22.12 6.75
C ALA A 7 -11.05 -23.49 7.03
N ILE A 8 -9.78 -23.70 6.64
CA ILE A 8 -9.04 -24.91 7.02
C ILE A 8 -8.97 -25.05 8.54
N GLY A 9 -8.58 -23.98 9.24
CA GLY A 9 -8.49 -24.00 10.70
C GLY A 9 -9.84 -24.26 11.39
N GLU A 10 -10.95 -23.85 10.80
CA GLU A 10 -12.30 -24.14 11.28
C GLU A 10 -12.66 -25.63 11.09
N LEU A 11 -12.44 -26.16 9.89
CA LEU A 11 -12.72 -27.56 9.57
C LEU A 11 -11.87 -28.52 10.40
N VAL A 12 -10.58 -28.22 10.60
CA VAL A 12 -9.68 -29.02 11.45
C VAL A 12 -10.11 -29.01 12.91
N ARG A 13 -10.77 -27.93 13.39
CA ARG A 13 -11.35 -27.86 14.74
C ARG A 13 -12.70 -28.58 14.87
N GLY A 14 -13.20 -29.19 13.80
CA GLY A 14 -14.44 -29.96 13.80
C GLY A 14 -15.69 -29.14 13.48
N LEU A 15 -15.56 -27.92 12.96
CA LEU A 15 -16.74 -27.20 12.44
C LEU A 15 -17.24 -27.88 11.17
N SER A 16 -18.56 -28.02 11.05
CA SER A 16 -19.20 -28.70 9.91
C SER A 16 -19.07 -27.94 8.59
N SER A 17 -18.84 -26.63 8.64
CA SER A 17 -18.66 -25.77 7.48
C SER A 17 -17.86 -24.50 7.84
N PRO A 18 -17.19 -23.86 6.86
CA PRO A 18 -16.56 -22.56 7.08
C PRO A 18 -17.57 -21.50 7.52
N SER A 19 -17.14 -20.58 8.39
CA SER A 19 -17.96 -19.45 8.86
C SER A 19 -18.25 -18.43 7.76
N ILE A 20 -17.35 -18.33 6.78
CA ILE A 20 -17.50 -17.49 5.58
C ILE A 20 -17.66 -18.40 4.37
N VAL A 21 -18.83 -18.36 3.75
CA VAL A 21 -19.09 -19.12 2.52
C VAL A 21 -18.25 -18.56 1.37
N PRO A 22 -17.39 -19.36 0.72
CA PRO A 22 -16.51 -18.87 -0.34
C PRO A 22 -17.30 -18.48 -1.59
N VAL A 23 -17.00 -17.31 -2.14
CA VAL A 23 -17.59 -16.79 -3.38
C VAL A 23 -16.52 -16.75 -4.46
N ARG A 24 -16.64 -17.62 -5.45
CA ARG A 24 -15.70 -17.70 -6.59
C ARG A 24 -15.85 -16.54 -7.56
N TRP A 25 -17.08 -16.10 -7.77
CA TRP A 25 -17.44 -15.19 -8.83
C TRP A 25 -18.51 -14.21 -8.35
N ASP A 26 -18.35 -12.94 -8.73
CA ASP A 26 -19.30 -11.88 -8.41
C ASP A 26 -19.46 -10.95 -9.62
N ASN A 27 -20.55 -11.11 -10.36
CA ASN A 27 -20.85 -10.33 -11.57
C ASN A 27 -20.96 -8.82 -11.31
N ALA A 28 -21.29 -8.43 -10.07
CA ALA A 28 -21.40 -7.04 -9.68
C ALA A 28 -20.03 -6.41 -9.39
N LEU A 29 -19.00 -7.23 -9.17
CA LEU A 29 -17.67 -6.76 -8.80
C LEU A 29 -16.92 -6.26 -10.03
N ARG A 30 -16.65 -4.96 -10.06
CA ARG A 30 -15.73 -4.35 -11.03
C ARG A 30 -14.53 -3.81 -10.29
N ILE A 31 -13.38 -4.40 -10.52
CA ILE A 31 -12.13 -3.94 -9.94
C ILE A 31 -11.53 -2.96 -10.94
N PRO A 32 -11.41 -1.67 -10.58
CA PRO A 32 -10.77 -0.71 -11.47
C PRO A 32 -9.31 -1.09 -11.72
N PRO A 33 -8.76 -0.77 -12.90
CA PRO A 33 -7.34 -0.95 -13.15
C PRO A 33 -6.51 -0.13 -12.15
N PRO A 34 -5.24 -0.51 -11.92
CA PRO A 34 -4.31 0.28 -11.11
C PRO A 34 -4.28 1.73 -11.60
N ILE A 35 -4.31 2.67 -10.66
CA ILE A 35 -4.45 4.08 -10.97
C ILE A 35 -3.05 4.68 -10.97
N ILE A 36 -2.36 4.46 -12.09
CA ILE A 36 -0.97 4.81 -12.30
C ILE A 36 -0.90 5.88 -13.39
N SER A 37 -0.21 6.99 -13.10
CA SER A 37 -0.01 8.04 -14.09
C SER A 37 1.02 7.63 -15.15
N GLN A 38 1.00 8.22 -16.35
CA GLN A 38 1.99 7.91 -17.39
C GLN A 38 3.45 8.07 -16.91
N PRO A 39 3.83 9.14 -16.17
CA PRO A 39 5.17 9.27 -15.62
C PRO A 39 5.55 8.15 -14.64
N GLU A 40 4.61 7.71 -13.80
CA GLU A 40 4.81 6.58 -12.88
C GLU A 40 5.05 5.28 -13.66
N GLN A 41 4.25 5.04 -14.70
CA GLN A 41 4.38 3.85 -15.53
C GLN A 41 5.73 3.81 -16.25
N GLN A 42 6.16 4.93 -16.85
CA GLN A 42 7.48 5.04 -17.50
C GLN A 42 8.63 4.80 -16.51
N THR A 43 8.53 5.37 -15.31
CA THR A 43 9.56 5.19 -14.28
C THR A 43 9.63 3.73 -13.83
N MET A 44 8.49 3.05 -13.69
CA MET A 44 8.44 1.62 -13.35
C MET A 44 9.03 0.72 -14.44
N THR A 45 8.80 1.04 -15.72
CA THR A 45 9.34 0.25 -16.84
C THR A 45 10.83 0.47 -17.06
N ASN A 46 11.37 1.61 -16.61
CA ASN A 46 12.78 1.97 -16.73
C ASN A 46 13.61 1.53 -15.51
N LEU A 47 13.04 0.76 -14.58
CA LEU A 47 13.81 0.15 -13.50
C LEU A 47 14.70 -0.94 -14.10
N ASP A 48 16.01 -0.82 -13.91
CA ASP A 48 16.96 -1.83 -14.34
C ASP A 48 16.61 -3.20 -13.75
N PRO A 49 16.72 -4.29 -14.52
CA PRO A 49 16.59 -5.64 -14.01
C PRO A 49 17.55 -5.84 -12.83
N PHE A 50 17.02 -6.36 -11.73
CA PHE A 50 17.84 -6.66 -10.57
C PHE A 50 18.45 -8.06 -10.73
N ASP A 51 19.68 -8.14 -11.22
CA ASP A 51 20.36 -9.42 -11.48
C ASP A 51 21.05 -10.01 -10.22
N ASP A 52 21.27 -9.21 -9.17
CA ASP A 52 21.92 -9.62 -7.93
C ASP A 52 21.13 -9.15 -6.69
N LEU A 53 20.03 -9.84 -6.39
CA LEU A 53 19.20 -9.57 -5.22
C LEU A 53 19.51 -10.55 -4.08
N VAL A 54 19.72 -10.00 -2.89
CA VAL A 54 19.77 -10.76 -1.65
C VAL A 54 18.49 -10.55 -0.85
N TRP A 55 17.94 -11.63 -0.31
CA TRP A 55 16.82 -11.58 0.61
C TRP A 55 17.29 -11.17 2.00
N LEU A 56 16.77 -10.05 2.50
CA LEU A 56 17.04 -9.55 3.84
C LEU A 56 15.73 -9.34 4.59
N GLU A 57 15.71 -9.72 5.87
CA GLU A 57 14.62 -9.40 6.78
C GLU A 57 14.99 -8.20 7.64
N ILE A 58 14.20 -7.13 7.55
CA ILE A 58 14.45 -5.88 8.27
C ILE A 58 13.31 -5.66 9.28
N THR A 59 13.66 -5.59 10.56
CA THR A 59 12.72 -5.23 11.61
C THR A 59 12.73 -3.72 11.85
N VAL A 60 11.59 -3.06 11.65
CA VAL A 60 11.40 -1.65 12.06
C VAL A 60 10.88 -1.63 13.50
N PRO A 61 11.63 -1.07 14.48
CA PRO A 61 11.23 -1.12 15.89
C PRO A 61 9.92 -0.40 16.16
N SER A 62 9.06 -0.99 17.00
CA SER A 62 7.80 -0.36 17.42
C SER A 62 8.01 0.98 18.13
N ARG A 63 9.11 1.11 18.90
CA ARG A 63 9.50 2.39 19.54
C ARG A 63 9.69 3.51 18.51
N LEU A 64 10.34 3.21 17.38
CA LEU A 64 10.56 4.17 16.30
C LEU A 64 9.23 4.55 15.63
N THR A 65 8.41 3.56 15.26
CA THR A 65 7.11 3.86 14.62
C THR A 65 6.17 4.62 15.55
N ASN A 66 6.15 4.30 16.85
CA ASN A 66 5.34 5.02 17.84
C ASN A 66 5.81 6.46 18.04
N ARG A 67 7.12 6.71 18.02
CA ARG A 67 7.66 8.07 18.06
C ARG A 67 7.23 8.88 16.84
N ILE A 68 7.36 8.32 15.63
CA ILE A 68 6.93 8.97 14.39
C ILE A 68 5.43 9.31 14.45
N LYS A 69 4.60 8.38 14.92
CA LYS A 69 3.16 8.62 15.06
C LYS A 69 2.85 9.75 16.04
N ALA A 70 3.52 9.78 17.20
CA ALA A 70 3.32 10.82 18.19
C ALA A 70 3.73 12.20 17.65
N GLU A 71 4.91 12.30 17.03
CA GLU A 71 5.38 13.53 16.40
C GLU A 71 4.46 13.98 15.25
N PHE A 72 3.96 13.04 14.44
CA PHE A 72 3.01 13.34 13.37
C PHE A 72 1.69 13.90 13.90
N ASN A 73 1.09 13.25 14.91
CA ASN A 73 -0.18 13.68 15.50
C ASN A 73 -0.05 15.06 16.15
N ASN A 74 1.11 15.38 16.72
CA ASN A 74 1.39 16.69 17.31
C ASN A 74 1.55 17.78 16.25
N ARG A 75 2.21 17.49 15.11
CA ARG A 75 2.43 18.48 14.04
C ARG A 75 1.18 18.68 13.16
N PHE A 76 0.44 17.62 12.89
CA PHE A 76 -0.73 17.63 12.03
C PHE A 76 -2.00 17.34 12.84
N THR A 77 -2.40 18.31 13.67
CA THR A 77 -3.57 18.21 14.55
C THR A 77 -4.81 17.71 13.81
N GLY A 78 -5.48 16.71 14.37
CA GLY A 78 -6.67 16.09 13.78
C GLY A 78 -6.38 14.99 12.75
N GLN A 79 -5.10 14.73 12.44
CA GLN A 79 -4.70 13.62 11.59
C GLN A 79 -4.02 12.52 12.41
N THR A 80 -4.11 11.29 11.90
CA THR A 80 -3.47 10.12 12.50
C THR A 80 -2.46 9.49 11.55
N CYS A 81 -1.38 8.98 12.13
CA CYS A 81 -0.41 8.14 11.44
C CYS A 81 -0.59 6.67 11.84
N THR A 82 -0.71 5.82 10.82
CA THR A 82 -0.80 4.36 10.92
C THR A 82 0.59 3.73 11.05
N THR A 83 0.67 2.49 11.55
CA THR A 83 1.95 1.74 11.57
C THR A 83 2.50 1.54 10.16
N PHE A 84 1.62 1.27 9.20
CA PHE A 84 2.02 1.11 7.80
C PHE A 84 2.73 2.36 7.28
N GLU A 85 2.17 3.55 7.46
CA GLU A 85 2.79 4.81 7.01
C GLU A 85 4.13 5.07 7.73
N ALA A 86 4.18 4.88 9.05
CA ALA A 86 5.39 5.09 9.84
C ALA A 86 6.52 4.09 9.54
N ALA A 87 6.20 2.83 9.25
CA ALA A 87 7.22 1.84 8.87
C ALA A 87 7.66 2.02 7.41
N SER A 88 6.71 2.28 6.51
CA SER A 88 6.97 2.48 5.09
C SER A 88 7.88 3.67 4.83
N VAL A 89 7.68 4.79 5.53
CA VAL A 89 8.52 5.97 5.35
C VAL A 89 9.99 5.70 5.74
N VAL A 90 10.21 4.92 6.80
CA VAL A 90 11.55 4.54 7.26
C VAL A 90 12.23 3.68 6.20
N LEU A 91 11.53 2.66 5.68
CA LEU A 91 12.06 1.78 4.66
C LEU A 91 12.31 2.50 3.34
N TRP A 92 11.37 3.34 2.90
CA TRP A 92 11.50 4.12 1.67
C TRP A 92 12.71 5.06 1.75
N GLN A 93 12.83 5.81 2.85
CA GLN A 93 13.93 6.73 3.04
C GLN A 93 15.29 6.02 3.16
N CYS A 94 15.36 4.92 3.91
CA CYS A 94 16.58 4.12 4.03
C CYS A 94 17.00 3.50 2.70
N ARG A 95 16.06 2.90 1.95
CA ARG A 95 16.32 2.34 0.62
C ARG A 95 16.85 3.41 -0.32
N THR A 96 16.19 4.57 -0.39
CA THR A 96 16.62 5.67 -1.25
C THR A 96 18.05 6.11 -0.91
N ARG A 97 18.38 6.27 0.38
CA ARG A 97 19.75 6.61 0.79
C ARG A 97 20.78 5.53 0.43
N ALA A 98 20.40 4.27 0.48
CA ALA A 98 21.32 3.15 0.28
C ALA A 98 21.68 2.92 -1.19
N ILE A 99 20.73 3.10 -2.12
CA ILE A 99 20.92 2.64 -3.50
C ILE A 99 20.81 3.75 -4.56
N MET A 100 20.35 4.95 -4.21
CA MET A 100 20.13 6.01 -5.20
C MET A 100 21.24 7.06 -5.14
N SER A 101 22.10 7.07 -6.17
CA SER A 101 23.23 8.00 -6.27
C SER A 101 22.86 9.32 -6.95
N ASN A 102 21.94 9.30 -7.93
CA ASN A 102 21.51 10.50 -8.63
C ASN A 102 20.37 11.20 -7.84
N PRO A 103 20.56 12.46 -7.38
CA PRO A 103 19.60 13.20 -6.55
C PRO A 103 18.30 13.59 -7.27
N GLU A 104 18.28 13.58 -8.60
CA GLU A 104 17.13 13.95 -9.44
C GLU A 104 16.33 12.73 -9.89
N THR A 105 16.87 11.51 -9.76
CA THR A 105 16.14 10.30 -10.12
C THR A 105 14.91 10.13 -9.22
N PRO A 106 13.72 9.87 -9.79
CA PRO A 106 12.52 9.65 -8.99
C PRO A 106 12.65 8.39 -8.11
N ALA A 107 12.49 8.57 -6.80
CA ALA A 107 12.38 7.50 -5.83
C ALA A 107 10.92 7.04 -5.72
N LEU A 108 10.64 5.83 -6.20
CA LEU A 108 9.31 5.24 -6.16
C LEU A 108 9.06 4.51 -4.83
N PHE A 109 7.85 4.69 -4.29
CA PHE A 109 7.28 3.85 -3.26
C PHE A 109 5.92 3.34 -3.73
N LEU A 110 5.79 2.02 -3.88
CA LEU A 110 4.58 1.37 -4.34
C LEU A 110 3.97 0.52 -3.23
N PHE A 111 2.65 0.55 -3.12
CA PHE A 111 1.93 -0.32 -2.21
C PHE A 111 0.60 -0.77 -2.77
N ALA A 112 0.24 -2.02 -2.46
CA ALA A 112 -1.06 -2.57 -2.76
C ALA A 112 -2.04 -2.22 -1.64
N ALA A 113 -3.25 -1.80 -2.00
CA ALA A 113 -4.32 -1.50 -1.08
C ALA A 113 -5.53 -2.41 -1.33
N ASN A 114 -6.07 -2.98 -0.26
CA ASN A 114 -7.28 -3.79 -0.32
C ASN A 114 -8.48 -2.89 -0.58
N VAL A 115 -9.19 -3.13 -1.69
CA VAL A 115 -10.34 -2.29 -2.09
C VAL A 115 -11.69 -2.99 -1.93
N ARG A 116 -11.73 -4.17 -1.32
CA ARG A 116 -12.98 -4.98 -1.16
C ARG A 116 -14.15 -4.17 -0.62
N ASN A 117 -13.92 -3.40 0.45
CA ASN A 117 -14.97 -2.58 1.06
C ASN A 117 -15.40 -1.41 0.17
N HIS A 118 -14.51 -0.90 -0.67
CA HIS A 118 -14.81 0.22 -1.57
C HIS A 118 -15.63 -0.21 -2.78
N VAL A 119 -15.39 -1.41 -3.31
CA VAL A 119 -16.10 -1.94 -4.49
C VAL A 119 -17.29 -2.84 -4.12
N GLY A 120 -17.67 -2.87 -2.84
CA GLY A 120 -18.80 -3.67 -2.36
C GLY A 120 -18.61 -5.19 -2.52
N ALA A 121 -17.37 -5.68 -2.46
CA ALA A 121 -17.10 -7.10 -2.61
C ALA A 121 -17.80 -7.91 -1.51
N ARG A 122 -18.46 -9.01 -1.90
CA ARG A 122 -19.02 -9.96 -0.93
C ARG A 122 -17.95 -10.44 0.04
N GLN A 123 -18.33 -10.64 1.30
CA GLN A 123 -17.40 -11.06 2.35
C GLN A 123 -16.61 -12.32 1.98
N GLY A 124 -17.25 -13.29 1.33
CA GLY A 124 -16.61 -14.53 0.89
C GLY A 124 -15.83 -14.46 -0.43
N TYR A 125 -15.78 -13.29 -1.09
CA TYR A 125 -15.06 -13.15 -2.35
C TYR A 125 -13.55 -13.27 -2.12
N TYR A 126 -12.97 -14.36 -2.65
CA TYR A 126 -11.57 -14.71 -2.45
C TYR A 126 -10.65 -14.36 -3.63
N GLY A 127 -11.19 -13.79 -4.71
CA GLY A 127 -10.40 -13.29 -5.82
C GLY A 127 -9.54 -12.07 -5.44
N ASN A 128 -8.64 -11.70 -6.35
CA ASN A 128 -7.86 -10.47 -6.21
C ASN A 128 -8.79 -9.27 -6.17
N CYS A 129 -8.62 -8.39 -5.20
CA CYS A 129 -9.41 -7.17 -5.06
C CYS A 129 -8.55 -6.12 -4.35
N ALA A 130 -7.57 -5.66 -5.12
CA ALA A 130 -6.59 -4.69 -4.67
C ALA A 130 -6.30 -3.71 -5.81
N THR A 131 -5.96 -2.48 -5.45
CA THR A 131 -5.36 -1.51 -6.36
C THR A 131 -3.93 -1.25 -5.93
N VAL A 132 -3.12 -0.68 -6.82
CA VAL A 132 -1.76 -0.23 -6.52
C VAL A 132 -1.77 1.29 -6.48
N GLN A 133 -1.11 1.84 -5.46
CA GLN A 133 -0.78 3.25 -5.39
C GLN A 133 0.72 3.45 -5.55
N VAL A 134 1.07 4.56 -6.18
CA VAL A 134 2.45 4.97 -6.38
C VAL A 134 2.63 6.33 -5.71
N VAL A 135 3.69 6.43 -4.92
CA VAL A 135 4.23 7.69 -4.41
C VAL A 135 5.58 7.87 -5.08
N MET A 136 5.78 9.03 -5.70
CA MET A 136 7.00 9.36 -6.42
C MET A 136 7.48 10.72 -5.95
N GLU A 137 8.76 10.82 -5.64
CA GLU A 137 9.41 12.07 -5.28
C GLU A 137 10.91 11.99 -5.62
N LYS A 138 11.61 13.11 -5.78
CA LYS A 138 13.05 13.13 -6.04
C LYS A 138 13.82 12.38 -4.95
N SER A 139 14.81 11.59 -5.34
CA SER A 139 15.62 10.81 -4.39
C SER A 139 16.27 11.70 -3.32
N SER A 140 16.71 12.91 -3.69
CA SER A 140 17.26 13.89 -2.75
C SER A 140 16.25 14.35 -1.71
N THR A 141 15.03 14.68 -2.14
CA THR A 141 13.91 15.05 -1.25
C THR A 141 13.55 13.90 -0.32
N VAL A 142 13.47 12.67 -0.82
CA VAL A 142 13.19 11.51 0.03
C VAL A 142 14.32 11.27 1.02
N ALA A 143 15.57 11.24 0.56
CA ALA A 143 16.74 10.95 1.40
C ALA A 143 16.97 11.94 2.55
N LYS A 144 16.74 13.23 2.28
CA LYS A 144 17.04 14.34 3.20
C LYS A 144 15.81 15.01 3.82
N GLY A 145 14.62 14.71 3.30
CA GLY A 145 13.37 15.33 3.73
C GLY A 145 12.96 14.96 5.15
N GLY A 146 12.17 15.84 5.75
CA GLY A 146 11.57 15.61 7.06
C GLY A 146 10.66 14.38 7.04
N ILE A 147 10.90 13.44 7.95
CA ILE A 147 10.18 12.16 7.98
C ILE A 147 8.66 12.34 8.05
N LEU A 148 8.19 13.37 8.76
CA LEU A 148 6.75 13.66 8.90
C LEU A 148 6.12 14.15 7.60
N ASP A 149 6.86 14.90 6.78
CA ASP A 149 6.38 15.36 5.47
C ASP A 149 6.29 14.18 4.49
N LEU A 150 7.26 13.25 4.56
CA LEU A 150 7.21 12.01 3.79
C LEU A 150 6.04 11.10 4.24
N VAL A 151 5.75 11.02 5.55
CA VAL A 151 4.55 10.32 6.07
C VAL A 151 3.29 10.94 5.48
N LYS A 152 3.20 12.28 5.45
CA LYS A 152 2.05 12.98 4.88
C LYS A 152 1.85 12.62 3.41
N MET A 153 2.92 12.52 2.61
CA MET A 153 2.81 12.10 1.20
C MET A 153 2.23 10.68 1.05
N ILE A 154 2.70 9.72 1.85
CA ILE A 154 2.16 8.35 1.81
C ILE A 154 0.69 8.32 2.24
N LYS A 155 0.35 9.06 3.30
CA LYS A 155 -1.02 9.19 3.79
C LYS A 155 -1.95 9.78 2.73
N ASP A 156 -1.54 10.86 2.08
CA ASP A 156 -2.34 11.54 1.06
C ASP A 156 -2.54 10.68 -0.18
N SER A 157 -1.52 9.92 -0.58
CA SER A 157 -1.66 8.93 -1.64
C SER A 157 -2.67 7.84 -1.28
N LYS A 158 -2.62 7.32 -0.05
CA LYS A 158 -3.58 6.32 0.44
C LYS A 158 -5.01 6.87 0.49
N GLU A 159 -5.21 8.11 0.93
CA GLU A 159 -6.55 8.72 1.03
C GLU A 159 -7.18 8.98 -0.34
N LYS A 160 -6.38 9.26 -1.36
CA LYS A 160 -6.85 9.42 -2.75
C LYS A 160 -7.48 8.15 -3.33
N ILE A 161 -7.19 6.96 -2.80
CA ILE A 161 -7.75 5.70 -3.29
C ILE A 161 -9.28 5.78 -3.36
N ALA A 162 -9.91 6.22 -2.27
CA ALA A 162 -11.38 6.23 -2.19
C ALA A 162 -11.99 7.15 -3.25
N ASP A 163 -11.42 8.33 -3.46
CA ASP A 163 -11.92 9.30 -4.44
C ASP A 163 -11.69 8.83 -5.88
N GLN A 164 -10.55 8.20 -6.15
CA GLN A 164 -10.27 7.64 -7.46
C GLN A 164 -11.22 6.48 -7.80
N LEU A 165 -11.53 5.62 -6.83
CA LEU A 165 -12.52 4.55 -7.00
C LEU A 165 -13.92 5.12 -7.30
N LYS A 166 -14.35 6.17 -6.58
CA LYS A 166 -15.63 6.85 -6.84
C LYS A 166 -15.69 7.47 -8.24
N LYS A 167 -14.61 8.10 -8.71
CA LYS A 167 -14.54 8.67 -10.07
C LYS A 167 -14.73 7.59 -11.14
N TYR A 168 -14.12 6.42 -10.94
CA TYR A 168 -14.30 5.28 -11.84
C TYR A 168 -15.76 4.77 -11.87
N GLU A 169 -16.46 4.79 -10.73
CA GLU A 169 -17.89 4.47 -10.69
C GLU A 169 -18.77 5.52 -11.38
N GLY A 170 -18.36 6.78 -11.38
CA GLY A 170 -19.07 7.91 -11.99
C GLY A 170 -18.82 8.09 -13.48
N SER A 171 -17.70 7.58 -14.02
CA SER A 171 -17.37 7.61 -15.46
C SER A 171 -18.08 6.52 -16.26
N LYS A 172 -19.22 6.03 -15.78
CA LYS A 172 -20.07 5.09 -16.51
C LYS A 172 -20.68 5.80 -17.73
N PRO A 173 -20.62 5.23 -18.94
CA PRO A 173 -21.55 5.60 -20.01
C PRO A 173 -22.99 5.23 -19.65
#